data_AF-A0A7V4IW42-F1
#
_entry.id   AF-A0A7V4IW42-F1
#
_cell.length_a   1.000
_cell.length_b   1.000
_cell.length_c   1.000
_cell.angle_alpha   90.00
_cell.angle_beta   90.00
_cell.angle_gamma   90.00
#
_symmetry.space_group_name_H-M   'P 1'
#
loop_
_entity.id
_entity.type
_entity.pdbx_description
1 polymer ?
#
loop_
_entity_poly.entity_id
_entity_poly.type
_entity_poly.pdbx_seq_one_letter_code
_entity_poly.pdbx_strand_id
1 'polypeptide(L)' 'RQLCGANAHHILEGAFKALGRALQQAVERSERVHGVPSTKGTL' A
#
# COMPACT_ATOMS: atom_id res chain seq x y z
N ARG A 1 -7.24 10.22 -4.17
CA ARG A 1 -7.45 11.69 -4.18
C ARG A 1 -6.15 12.34 -3.74
N GLN A 2 -5.58 13.25 -4.53
CA GLN A 2 -4.44 14.07 -4.10
C GLN A 2 -4.93 15.09 -3.04
N LEU A 3 -4.25 15.17 -1.90
CA LEU A 3 -4.68 16.01 -0.78
C LEU A 3 -4.14 17.46 -0.87
N CYS A 4 -2.92 17.64 -1.40
CA CYS A 4 -2.27 18.94 -1.61
C CYS A 4 -1.10 18.82 -2.60
N GLY A 5 -0.45 19.96 -2.94
CA GLY A 5 0.75 20.03 -3.77
C GLY A 5 0.54 20.76 -5.10
N ALA A 6 1.52 21.58 -5.50
CA ALA A 6 1.50 22.36 -6.75
C ALA A 6 2.62 21.97 -7.73
N ASN A 7 3.71 21.36 -7.24
CA ASN A 7 4.83 20.92 -8.05
C ASN A 7 4.65 19.44 -8.44
N ALA A 8 4.61 19.16 -9.74
CA ALA A 8 4.38 17.82 -10.28
C ALA A 8 5.44 16.79 -9.82
N HIS A 9 6.71 17.19 -9.72
CA HIS A 9 7.79 16.31 -9.26
C HIS A 9 7.55 15.83 -7.83
N HIS A 10 7.27 16.75 -6.90
CA HIS A 10 7.01 16.39 -5.50
C HIS A 10 5.70 15.59 -5.33
N ILE A 11 4.67 15.88 -6.13
CA ILE A 11 3.42 15.12 -6.10
C ILE A 11 3.67 13.65 -6.47
N LEU A 12 4.39 13.42 -7.58
CA LEU A 12 4.72 12.06 -8.04
C LEU A 12 5.62 11.36 -7.03
N GLU A 13 6.69 12.02 -6.56
CA GLU A 13 7.59 11.46 -5.56
C GLU A 13 6.84 11.06 -4.27
N GLY A 14 5.95 11.94 -3.78
CA GLY A 14 5.10 11.66 -2.63
C GLY A 14 4.17 10.46 -2.86
N ALA A 15 3.55 10.38 -4.03
CA ALA A 15 2.66 9.26 -4.39
C ALA A 15 3.42 7.92 -4.44
N PHE A 16 4.60 7.88 -5.07
CA PHE A 16 5.41 6.66 -5.15
C PHE A 16 5.99 6.25 -3.80
N LYS A 17 6.39 7.21 -2.94
CA LYS A 17 6.80 6.91 -1.57
C LYS A 17 5.65 6.31 -0.76
N ALA A 18 4.45 6.89 -0.85
CA ALA A 18 3.27 6.38 -0.17
C ALA A 18 2.90 4.97 -0.65
N LEU A 19 2.93 4.74 -1.96
CA LEU A 19 2.71 3.42 -2.54
C LEU A 19 3.72 2.39 -2.01
N GLY A 20 5.02 2.73 -1.99
CA GLY A 20 6.06 1.83 -1.48
C GLY A 20 5.82 1.42 -0.02
N ARG A 21 5.41 2.36 0.83
CA ARG A 21 5.06 2.08 2.24
C ARG A 21 3.82 1.21 2.38
N ALA A 22 2.77 1.52 1.62
CA ALA A 22 1.53 0.73 1.64
C ALA A 22 1.79 -0.71 1.16
N LEU A 23 2.58 -0.88 0.10
CA LEU A 23 2.94 -2.20 -0.41
C LEU A 23 3.79 -2.98 0.59
N GLN A 24 4.79 -2.34 1.20
CA GLN A 24 5.62 -2.95 2.25
C GLN A 24 4.75 -3.51 3.39
N GLN A 25 3.78 -2.74 3.87
CA GLN A 25 2.85 -3.19 4.91
C GLN A 25 1.93 -4.32 4.44
N ALA A 26 1.44 -4.25 3.19
CA ALA A 26 0.49 -5.22 2.66
C ALA A 26 1.10 -6.62 2.42
N VAL A 27 2.40 -6.69 2.10
CA VAL A 27 3.09 -7.96 1.82
C VAL A 27 3.80 -8.54 3.04
N GLU A 28 3.79 -7.84 4.17
CA GLU A 28 4.43 -8.30 5.39
C GLU A 28 3.73 -9.56 5.94
N ARG A 29 4.53 -10.53 6.40
CA ARG A 29 3.99 -11.73 7.05
C ARG A 29 3.43 -11.35 8.42
N SER A 30 2.13 -11.51 8.58
CA SER A 30 1.45 -11.27 9.85
C SER A 30 1.21 -12.59 10.58
N GLU A 31 1.69 -12.70 11.82
CA GLU A 31 1.44 -13.87 12.69
C GLU A 31 -0.05 -14.08 12.99
N ARG A 32 -0.86 -13.02 12.83
CA ARG A 32 -2.31 -13.06 13.04
C ARG A 32 -3.08 -13.66 11.87
N VAL A 33 -2.45 -13.80 10.71
CA VAL A 33 -3.10 -14.31 9.49
C VAL A 33 -2.69 -15.77 9.31
N HIS A 34 -3.67 -16.65 9.38
CA HIS A 34 -3.50 -18.07 9.08
C HIS A 34 -4.21 -18.40 7.77
N GLY A 35 -3.47 -19.02 6.83
CA GLY A 35 -4.01 -19.36 5.51
C GLY A 35 -4.23 -18.13 4.61
N VAL A 36 -5.19 -18.24 3.69
CA VAL A 36 -5.47 -17.19 2.70
C VAL A 36 -6.41 -16.13 3.32
N PRO A 37 -6.04 -14.83 3.31
CA PRO A 37 -6.88 -13.76 3.86
C PRO A 37 -8.04 -13.40 2.92
N SER A 38 -8.91 -14.37 2.63
CA SER A 38 -10.05 -14.25 1.72
C SER A 38 -11.21 -15.10 2.25
N THR A 39 -12.42 -14.53 2.29
CA THR A 39 -13.63 -15.26 2.71
C THR A 39 -13.99 -16.41 1.76
N LYS A 40 -13.48 -16.39 0.53
CA LYS A 40 -13.61 -17.48 -0.45
C LYS A 40 -12.53 -18.55 -0.32
N GLY A 41 -11.53 -18.32 0.53
CA GLY A 41 -10.40 -19.23 0.73
C GLY A 41 -9.35 -19.24 -0.38
N THR A 42 -9.41 -18.33 -1.35
CA THR A 42 -8.48 -18.23 -2.50
C THR A 42 -8.22 -16.76 -2.88
N LEU A 43 -7.08 -16.50 -3.55
CA LEU A 43 -6.63 -15.21 -4.09
C LEU A 43 -6.23 -15.34 -5.57
#